data_AF-A0A836HPN5-F1
#
_entry.id   AF-A0A836HPN5-F1
#
_cell.length_a   1.000
_cell.length_b   1.000
_cell.length_c   1.000
_cell.angle_alpha   90.00
_cell.angle_beta   90.00
_cell.angle_gamma   90.00
#
_symmetry.space_group_name_H-M   'P 1'
#
loop_
_entity.id
_entity.type
_entity.pdbx_description
1 polymer ?
#
loop_
_entity_poly.entity_id
_entity_poly.type
_entity_poly.pdbx_seq_one_letter_code
_entity_poly.pdbx_strand_id
1 'polypeptide(L)'
;MGSGKSKEAAPLAYKNGKPTVKGTRTYPMFSNTLYRIADTDANRWAFYNDSKDLIIHVAVLFDYDSQIVPLGDTTAFRIDDPDEGNEDDFGKFLCEVDVRPLETQMFVEGSVTGWRVDTLEARTAEDEREYRL
;
A
#
# COMPACT_ATOMS: atom_id res chain seq x y z
N MET A 1 -23.22 12.72 -28.50
CA MET A 1 -22.07 13.59 -28.18
C MET A 1 -21.67 13.32 -26.74
N GLY A 2 -20.41 12.98 -26.49
CA GLY A 2 -19.93 12.76 -25.12
C GLY A 2 -18.75 11.78 -25.05
N SER A 3 -17.78 11.90 -25.95
CA SER A 3 -16.50 11.19 -25.81
C SER A 3 -15.76 11.79 -24.62
N GLY A 4 -15.91 11.17 -23.44
CA GLY A 4 -15.08 11.44 -22.28
C GLY A 4 -13.65 11.05 -22.63
N LYS A 5 -12.82 12.02 -23.00
CA LYS A 5 -11.39 11.81 -23.18
C LYS A 5 -10.84 11.36 -21.83
N SER A 6 -10.48 10.07 -21.74
CA SER A 6 -9.58 9.58 -20.69
C SER A 6 -8.37 10.51 -20.71
N LYS A 7 -8.20 11.33 -19.67
CA LYS A 7 -6.95 12.05 -19.47
C LYS A 7 -5.89 10.96 -19.36
N GLU A 8 -5.02 10.86 -20.37
CA GLU A 8 -3.73 10.19 -20.18
C GLU A 8 -3.14 10.79 -18.90
N ALA A 9 -3.00 9.96 -17.87
CA ALA A 9 -2.31 10.35 -16.67
C ALA A 9 -0.92 10.79 -17.09
N ALA A 10 -0.52 12.00 -16.69
CA ALA A 10 0.85 12.46 -16.91
C ALA A 10 1.82 11.37 -16.45
N PRO A 11 2.94 11.14 -17.14
CA PRO A 11 3.89 10.10 -16.76
C PRO A 11 4.25 10.28 -15.28
N LEU A 12 4.00 9.25 -14.46
CA LEU A 12 4.38 9.28 -13.05
C LEU A 12 5.91 9.40 -12.99
N ALA A 13 6.38 10.59 -12.65
CA ALA A 13 7.80 10.87 -12.51
C ALA A 13 8.19 10.67 -11.05
N TYR A 14 8.83 9.54 -10.77
CA TYR A 14 9.52 9.33 -9.49
C TYR A 14 10.68 10.33 -9.39
N LYS A 15 10.84 10.95 -8.22
CA LYS A 15 11.84 12.02 -8.01
C LYS A 15 13.17 11.46 -7.53
N ASN A 16 13.15 10.44 -6.68
CA ASN A 16 14.34 10.01 -5.94
C ASN A 16 14.83 8.62 -6.32
N GLY A 17 13.97 7.77 -6.87
CA GLY A 17 14.33 6.43 -7.31
C GLY A 17 13.35 5.85 -8.31
N LYS A 18 13.20 4.53 -8.31
CA LYS A 18 12.20 3.82 -9.11
C LYS A 18 11.80 2.52 -8.42
N PRO A 19 10.54 2.07 -8.56
CA PRO A 19 10.14 0.77 -8.07
C PRO A 19 10.95 -0.37 -8.69
N THR A 20 11.16 -1.44 -7.92
CA THR A 20 11.80 -2.67 -8.42
C THR A 20 10.82 -3.58 -9.16
N VAL A 21 9.51 -3.35 -8.97
CA VAL A 21 8.43 -4.10 -9.62
C VAL A 21 7.73 -3.24 -10.67
N LYS A 22 7.23 -3.87 -11.72
CA LYS A 22 6.35 -3.21 -12.70
C LYS A 22 4.94 -3.69 -12.45
N GLY A 23 3.99 -2.76 -12.38
CA GLY A 23 2.56 -3.06 -12.39
C GLY A 23 1.91 -2.54 -13.66
N THR A 24 0.68 -2.97 -13.90
CA THR A 24 -0.15 -2.44 -14.99
C THR A 24 -0.68 -1.04 -14.66
N ARG A 25 -0.82 -0.72 -13.36
CA ARG A 25 -1.27 0.58 -12.88
C ARG A 25 -0.46 1.04 -11.67
N THR A 26 -0.31 2.35 -11.53
CA THR A 26 0.35 2.96 -10.38
C THR A 26 -0.49 4.14 -9.89
N TYR A 27 -0.65 4.23 -8.57
CA TYR A 27 -1.48 5.21 -7.91
C TYR A 27 -0.63 6.00 -6.90
N PRO A 28 -0.45 7.31 -7.08
CA PRO A 28 0.24 8.12 -6.09
C PRO A 28 -0.61 8.24 -4.82
N MET A 29 0.06 8.12 -3.69
CA MET A 29 -0.47 8.24 -2.33
C MET A 29 0.46 9.16 -1.53
N PHE A 30 0.00 9.63 -0.37
CA PHE A 30 0.80 10.40 0.58
C PHE A 30 1.60 11.55 -0.10
N SER A 31 0.90 12.47 -0.75
CA SER A 31 1.51 13.63 -1.44
C SER A 31 2.56 13.28 -2.50
N ASN A 32 2.35 12.19 -3.25
CA ASN A 32 3.29 11.64 -4.25
C ASN A 32 4.62 11.16 -3.64
N THR A 33 4.58 10.65 -2.41
CA THR A 33 5.74 10.08 -1.74
C THR A 33 5.64 8.56 -1.64
N LEU A 34 4.43 8.03 -1.48
CA LEU A 34 4.14 6.59 -1.57
C LEU A 34 3.42 6.31 -2.88
N TYR A 35 3.70 5.20 -3.52
CA TYR A 35 3.03 4.78 -4.75
C TYR A 35 2.54 3.36 -4.59
N ARG A 36 1.22 3.15 -4.75
CA ARG A 36 0.64 1.81 -4.85
C ARG A 36 0.75 1.32 -6.28
N ILE A 37 1.42 0.20 -6.47
CA ILE A 37 1.63 -0.43 -7.76
C ILE A 37 0.72 -1.66 -7.80
N ALA A 38 -0.22 -1.68 -8.75
CA ALA A 38 -1.11 -2.79 -8.97
C ALA A 38 -0.73 -3.49 -10.27
N ASP A 39 -0.49 -4.80 -10.18
CA ASP A 39 -0.40 -5.70 -11.30
C ASP A 39 -1.73 -6.46 -11.43
N THR A 40 -2.51 -6.12 -12.46
CA THR A 40 -3.81 -6.75 -12.72
C THR A 40 -3.69 -8.14 -13.33
N ASP A 41 -2.55 -8.48 -13.91
CA ASP A 41 -2.36 -9.79 -14.54
C ASP A 41 -1.95 -10.81 -13.46
N ALA A 42 -1.12 -10.39 -12.51
CA ALA A 42 -0.73 -11.18 -11.35
C ALA A 42 -1.66 -11.01 -10.13
N ASN A 43 -2.67 -10.14 -10.20
CA ASN A 43 -3.52 -9.73 -9.08
C ASN A 43 -2.73 -9.36 -7.81
N ARG A 44 -1.66 -8.59 -7.99
CA ARG A 44 -0.69 -8.29 -6.92
C ARG A 44 -0.55 -6.81 -6.68
N TRP A 45 -0.48 -6.43 -5.42
CA TRP A 45 -0.17 -5.06 -5.01
C TRP A 45 1.21 -4.98 -4.36
N ALA A 46 1.87 -3.86 -4.59
CA ALA A 46 3.11 -3.47 -3.95
C ALA A 46 3.06 -1.97 -3.64
N PHE A 47 3.91 -1.55 -2.73
CA PHE A 47 4.13 -0.15 -2.41
C PHE A 47 5.58 0.23 -2.70
N TYR A 48 5.77 1.41 -3.29
CA TYR A 48 7.08 2.02 -3.47
C TYR A 48 7.12 3.36 -2.73
N ASN A 49 8.14 3.54 -1.90
CA ASN A 49 8.37 4.78 -1.17
C ASN A 49 9.47 5.59 -1.87
N ASP A 50 9.12 6.73 -2.43
CA ASP A 50 10.05 7.64 -3.10
C ASP A 50 10.70 8.65 -2.15
N SER A 51 10.46 8.56 -0.83
CA SER A 51 11.22 9.35 0.16
C SER A 51 12.63 8.81 0.34
N LYS A 52 13.57 9.70 0.71
CA LYS A 52 14.93 9.34 1.14
C LYS A 52 15.06 9.21 2.66
N ASP A 53 14.12 9.80 3.40
CA ASP A 53 14.28 10.05 4.83
C ASP A 53 13.11 9.52 5.66
N LEU A 54 12.03 9.05 5.03
CA LEU A 54 10.83 8.59 5.70
C LEU A 54 10.64 7.08 5.53
N ILE A 55 10.32 6.40 6.62
CA ILE A 55 9.68 5.09 6.59
C ILE A 55 8.18 5.33 6.62
N ILE A 56 7.45 4.71 5.69
CA ILE A 56 6.00 4.88 5.58
C ILE A 56 5.34 3.58 6.03
N HIS A 57 4.55 3.67 7.09
CA HIS A 57 3.68 2.60 7.54
C HIS A 57 2.35 2.69 6.79
N VAL A 58 1.91 1.59 6.20
CA VAL A 58 0.62 1.50 5.51
C VAL A 58 -0.16 0.30 6.01
N ALA A 59 -1.37 0.55 6.48
CA ALA A 59 -2.35 -0.47 6.83
C ALA A 59 -3.61 -0.29 5.98
N VAL A 60 -4.07 -1.39 5.37
CA VAL A 60 -5.24 -1.42 4.50
C VAL A 60 -6.21 -2.45 5.05
N LEU A 61 -7.46 -2.01 5.24
CA LEU A 61 -8.58 -2.88 5.53
C LEU A 61 -9.21 -3.38 4.24
N PHE A 62 -9.31 -4.69 4.11
CA PHE A 62 -9.97 -5.38 3.02
C PHE A 62 -11.28 -5.99 3.51
N ASP A 63 -12.31 -5.95 2.66
CA ASP A 63 -13.62 -6.50 2.99
C ASP A 63 -13.57 -8.01 3.24
N TYR A 64 -14.53 -8.51 4.02
CA TYR A 64 -14.59 -9.91 4.50
C TYR A 64 -14.67 -10.96 3.38
N ASP A 65 -15.11 -10.56 2.17
CA ASP A 65 -15.22 -11.42 0.99
C ASP A 65 -14.01 -11.32 0.05
N SER A 66 -12.99 -10.54 0.41
CA SER A 66 -11.70 -10.53 -0.29
C SER A 66 -10.95 -11.84 -0.08
N GLN A 67 -10.34 -12.35 -1.15
CA GLN A 67 -9.54 -13.58 -1.16
C GLN A 67 -8.09 -13.19 -1.42
N ILE A 68 -7.38 -12.81 -0.36
CA ILE A 68 -6.03 -12.26 -0.44
C ILE A 68 -5.06 -13.01 0.47
N VAL A 69 -3.79 -13.01 0.09
CA VAL A 69 -2.68 -13.48 0.91
C VAL A 69 -1.65 -12.36 1.08
N PRO A 70 -1.09 -12.16 2.28
CA PRO A 70 0.00 -11.21 2.48
C PRO A 70 1.27 -11.70 1.77
N LEU A 71 2.10 -10.75 1.33
CA LEU A 71 3.37 -11.02 0.66
C LEU A 71 4.53 -10.34 1.36
N GLY A 72 5.71 -10.94 1.25
CA GLY A 72 6.95 -10.38 1.79
C GLY A 72 6.86 -10.19 3.30
N ASP A 73 7.15 -8.97 3.75
CA ASP A 73 7.12 -8.58 5.17
C ASP A 73 5.73 -8.10 5.64
N THR A 74 4.69 -8.23 4.79
CA THR A 74 3.33 -7.79 5.15
C THR A 74 2.75 -8.71 6.22
N THR A 75 2.26 -8.11 7.31
CA THR A 75 1.46 -8.81 8.32
C THR A 75 -0.02 -8.68 7.96
N ALA A 76 -0.81 -9.70 8.29
CA ALA A 76 -2.26 -9.68 8.06
C ALA A 76 -3.01 -10.31 9.22
N PHE A 77 -4.09 -9.65 9.64
CA PHE A 77 -4.95 -10.07 10.74
C PHE A 77 -6.41 -9.98 10.32
N ARG A 78 -7.22 -10.95 10.76
CA ARG A 78 -8.68 -10.86 10.66
C ARG A 78 -9.18 -10.13 11.91
N ILE A 79 -10.09 -9.17 11.71
CA ILE A 79 -10.72 -8.45 12.81
C ILE A 79 -11.89 -9.29 13.34
N ASP A 80 -11.71 -9.90 14.50
CA ASP A 80 -12.78 -10.67 15.17
C ASP A 80 -13.39 -9.90 16.37
N ASP A 81 -12.80 -8.77 16.77
CA ASP A 81 -13.31 -7.91 17.85
C ASP A 81 -12.99 -6.44 17.51
N PRO A 82 -13.86 -5.74 16.76
CA PRO A 82 -13.62 -4.36 16.34
C PRO A 82 -13.82 -3.37 17.49
N ASP A 83 -13.13 -2.23 17.42
CA ASP A 83 -13.31 -1.12 18.36
C ASP A 83 -14.72 -0.53 18.30
N GLU A 84 -15.16 0.08 19.40
CA GLU A 84 -16.44 0.80 19.48
C GLU A 84 -16.51 1.92 18.41
N GLY A 85 -17.56 1.90 17.59
CA GLY A 85 -17.74 2.79 16.43
C GLY A 85 -17.17 2.28 15.11
N ASN A 86 -16.49 1.12 15.10
CA ASN A 86 -15.98 0.43 13.91
C ASN A 86 -16.57 -0.99 13.76
N GLU A 87 -17.79 -1.23 14.26
CA GLU A 87 -18.40 -2.56 14.32
C GLU A 87 -18.51 -3.23 12.93
N ASP A 88 -18.66 -2.42 11.88
CA ASP A 88 -18.70 -2.87 10.48
C ASP A 88 -17.37 -3.45 9.97
N ASP A 89 -16.29 -3.38 10.76
CA ASP A 89 -15.00 -4.00 10.43
C ASP A 89 -14.90 -5.48 10.85
N PHE A 90 -15.88 -6.01 11.57
CA PHE A 90 -15.91 -7.42 11.93
C PHE A 90 -15.79 -8.32 10.69
N GLY A 91 -14.85 -9.26 10.74
CA GLY A 91 -14.54 -10.20 9.67
C GLY A 91 -13.69 -9.65 8.52
N LYS A 92 -13.36 -8.35 8.52
CA LYS A 92 -12.41 -7.75 7.55
C LYS A 92 -10.98 -8.19 7.82
N PHE A 93 -10.11 -7.98 6.83
CA PHE A 93 -8.68 -8.27 6.92
C PHE A 93 -7.88 -6.97 6.97
N LEU A 94 -7.15 -6.74 8.06
CA LEU A 94 -6.17 -5.67 8.17
C LEU A 94 -4.82 -6.20 7.72
N CYS A 95 -4.27 -5.67 6.62
CA CYS A 95 -2.91 -5.95 6.18
C CYS A 95 -2.05 -4.71 6.34
N GLU A 96 -0.84 -4.86 6.88
CA GLU A 96 0.05 -3.73 7.14
C GLU A 96 1.50 -4.05 6.77
N VAL A 97 2.25 -3.01 6.37
CA VAL A 97 3.67 -3.11 6.04
C VAL A 97 4.38 -1.77 6.25
N ASP A 98 5.63 -1.82 6.67
CA ASP A 98 6.54 -0.68 6.65
C ASP A 98 7.35 -0.65 5.35
N VAL A 99 7.34 0.49 4.66
CA VAL A 99 8.07 0.70 3.41
C VAL A 99 9.21 1.68 3.65
N ARG A 100 10.46 1.21 3.63
CA ARG A 100 11.64 2.06 3.91
C ARG A 100 11.94 3.04 2.76
N PRO A 101 12.79 4.05 2.99
CA PRO A 101 13.21 4.96 1.93
C PRO A 101 13.71 4.25 0.67
N LEU A 102 13.17 4.65 -0.49
CA LEU A 102 13.50 4.12 -1.82
C LEU A 102 13.25 2.61 -1.99
N GLU A 103 12.50 2.00 -1.07
CA GLU A 103 12.20 0.58 -1.07
C GLU A 103 10.89 0.30 -1.81
N THR A 104 10.81 -0.91 -2.38
CA THR A 104 9.56 -1.47 -2.89
C THR A 104 9.21 -2.69 -2.06
N GLN A 105 8.06 -2.67 -1.41
CA GLN A 105 7.53 -3.81 -0.65
C GLN A 105 6.35 -4.43 -1.37
N MET A 106 6.36 -5.75 -1.49
CA MET A 106 5.16 -6.50 -1.89
C MET A 106 4.14 -6.43 -0.75
N PHE A 107 2.86 -6.36 -1.08
CA PHE A 107 1.81 -6.17 -0.10
C PHE A 107 0.87 -7.37 -0.02
N VAL A 108 -0.01 -7.52 -1.01
CA VAL A 108 -0.97 -8.62 -1.06
C VAL A 108 -1.10 -9.17 -2.48
N GLU A 109 -1.53 -10.42 -2.58
CA GLU A 109 -1.93 -11.07 -3.84
C GLU A 109 -3.30 -11.72 -3.70
N GLY A 110 -4.12 -11.60 -4.74
CA GLY A 110 -5.44 -12.22 -4.81
C GLY A 110 -6.55 -11.27 -5.24
N SER A 111 -7.80 -11.67 -5.00
CA SER A 111 -8.98 -10.93 -5.42
C SER A 111 -9.45 -9.98 -4.33
N VAL A 112 -9.39 -8.68 -4.61
CA VAL A 112 -9.89 -7.61 -3.74
C VAL A 112 -11.28 -7.19 -4.19
N THR A 113 -12.26 -7.28 -3.29
CA THR A 113 -13.66 -6.90 -3.53
C THR A 113 -13.91 -5.43 -3.16
N GLY A 114 -13.45 -5.03 -1.98
CA GLY A 114 -13.46 -3.65 -1.48
C GLY A 114 -12.37 -3.46 -0.42
N TRP A 115 -11.95 -2.20 -0.25
CA TRP A 115 -10.87 -1.85 0.65
C TRP A 115 -10.89 -0.38 1.03
N ARG A 116 -10.32 -0.05 2.19
CA ARG A 116 -10.02 1.31 2.62
C ARG A 116 -8.64 1.40 3.27
N VAL A 117 -7.99 2.55 3.13
CA VAL A 117 -6.80 2.83 3.94
C VAL A 117 -7.27 3.00 5.38
N ASP A 118 -6.68 2.22 6.29
CA ASP A 118 -6.95 2.32 7.70
C ASP A 118 -5.97 3.30 8.34
N THR A 119 -4.68 2.99 8.20
CA THR A 119 -3.58 3.79 8.75
C THR A 119 -2.57 4.09 7.64
N LEU A 120 -2.13 5.35 7.58
CA LEU A 120 -1.08 5.79 6.66
C LEU A 120 -0.25 6.88 7.34
N GLU A 121 0.91 6.47 7.83
CA GLU A 121 1.76 7.31 8.68
C GLU A 121 3.20 7.29 8.18
N ALA A 122 3.93 8.37 8.45
CA ALA A 122 5.34 8.47 8.11
C ALA A 122 6.16 8.81 9.34
N ARG A 123 7.29 8.13 9.50
CA ARG A 123 8.28 8.38 10.55
C ARG A 123 9.67 8.58 9.94
N THR A 124 10.52 9.30 10.66
CA THR A 124 11.92 9.53 10.26
C THR A 124 12.72 8.25 10.28
N ALA A 125 13.46 7.98 9.21
CA ALA A 125 14.31 6.79 9.10
C ALA A 125 15.55 6.85 10.01
N GLU A 126 15.88 8.02 10.56
CA GLU A 126 16.99 8.21 11.49
C GLU A 126 16.75 7.50 12.83
N ASP A 127 15.49 7.38 13.28
CA ASP A 127 15.14 6.74 14.56
C ASP A 127 15.47 5.23 14.61
N GLU A 128 15.57 4.55 13.45
CA GLU A 128 15.94 3.13 13.36
C GLU A 128 17.45 2.89 13.16
N ARG A 129 18.26 3.92 12.91
CA ARG A 129 19.71 3.76 12.62
C ARG A 129 20.60 3.67 13.86
N GLU A 130 20.09 3.89 15.07
CA GLU A 130 20.97 4.02 16.24
C GLU A 130 21.48 2.71 16.88
N TYR A 131 20.93 1.52 16.62
CA TYR A 131 21.46 0.30 17.28
C TYR A 131 21.44 -0.96 16.39
N ARG A 132 22.54 -1.18 15.66
CA ARG A 132 23.07 -2.53 15.41
C ARG A 132 24.38 -2.67 16.16
N LEU A 133 24.37 -3.41 17.27
CA LEU A 133 25.55 -3.93 17.96
C LEU A 133 26.26 -4.98 17.09
#